data_AF-A0AA37HRL2-F1
#
_entry.id   AF-A0AA37HRL2-F1
#
_cell.length_a   1.000
_cell.length_b   1.000
_cell.length_c   1.000
_cell.angle_alpha   90.00
_cell.angle_beta   90.00
_cell.angle_gamma   90.00
#
_symmetry.space_group_name_H-M   'P 1'
#
loop_
_entity.id
_entity.type
_entity.pdbx_description
1 polymer ?
#
loop_
_entity_poly.entity_id
_entity_poly.type
_entity_poly.pdbx_seq_one_letter_code
_entity_poly.pdbx_strand_id
1 'polypeptide(L)'
;MSRARALAEPPPGAPAETAPALPDADIASRLHAFRSLGGNCEFGFVQRYGGAEPSGLLRFSYTPLADLIHALDSDFTAFGAPDDLHLAEAESGTYYCASRRYGIWSNTAQAVGQVDPAALLEREYGRIAHLKRRMLAELRQGAKILVRKVGPEEDAADLDRLVRAIRRHGPSTLLRVAAAGPDWRPEPARWVADGVMEGHVRRFAPQEVAWDVDLEPWLLLCDSAERLHRGLPHDPGLPPARPVRTVRGPKPRLHATRGPDGISSFRQALDARGLARGPIHTVSAWIWLPADFAGTQVFAALDYERLAWAEADTARRECWQRVWVSARIREDRDGIRIGLVARAPRGQLFWSAGWRLAEGPLPPPEPAPAHPPPAGLGAWLARLRR
;
A
#
# COMPACT_ATOMS: atom_id res chain seq x y z
N MET A 1 -38.10 -50.32 6.95
CA MET A 1 -39.26 -49.72 6.25
C MET A 1 -39.33 -48.25 6.60
N SER A 2 -39.05 -47.42 5.60
CA SER A 2 -38.83 -45.97 5.65
C SER A 2 -40.16 -45.21 5.68
N ARG A 3 -40.26 -44.14 6.49
CA ARG A 3 -41.28 -43.10 6.32
C ARG A 3 -40.56 -41.76 6.11
N ALA A 4 -40.47 -41.39 4.84
CA ALA A 4 -40.04 -40.08 4.38
C ALA A 4 -41.05 -39.01 4.81
N ARG A 5 -40.53 -37.91 5.36
CA ARG A 5 -41.29 -36.70 5.71
C ARG A 5 -41.13 -35.74 4.53
N ALA A 6 -42.21 -35.48 3.81
CA ALA A 6 -42.22 -34.54 2.68
C ALA A 6 -41.90 -33.12 3.18
N LEU A 7 -40.87 -32.51 2.60
CA LEU A 7 -40.54 -31.09 2.75
C LEU A 7 -41.50 -30.29 1.85
N ALA A 8 -42.22 -29.35 2.44
CA ALA A 8 -43.06 -28.41 1.72
C ALA A 8 -42.17 -27.43 0.92
N GLU A 9 -42.51 -27.23 -0.36
CA GLU A 9 -41.88 -26.22 -1.21
C GLU A 9 -42.20 -24.80 -0.70
N PRO A 10 -41.23 -23.87 -0.73
CA PRO A 10 -41.48 -22.48 -0.39
C PRO A 10 -42.34 -21.79 -1.48
N PRO A 11 -43.19 -20.82 -1.10
CA PRO A 11 -44.04 -20.10 -2.04
C PRO A 11 -43.22 -19.24 -3.01
N PRO A 12 -43.67 -19.07 -4.27
CA PRO A 12 -42.96 -18.27 -5.25
C PRO A 12 -43.22 -16.77 -5.06
N GLY A 13 -42.13 -15.99 -5.08
CA GLY A 13 -42.13 -14.63 -5.59
C GLY A 13 -42.61 -13.52 -4.65
N ALA A 14 -41.81 -13.22 -3.62
CA ALA A 14 -41.63 -11.82 -3.23
C ALA A 14 -40.44 -11.27 -4.04
N PRO A 15 -40.57 -10.12 -4.74
CA PRO A 15 -39.42 -9.50 -5.39
C PRO A 15 -38.37 -9.23 -4.32
N ALA A 16 -37.17 -9.77 -4.52
CA ALA A 16 -36.02 -9.45 -3.68
C ALA A 16 -35.86 -7.94 -3.69
N GLU A 17 -36.15 -7.31 -2.55
CA GLU A 17 -35.88 -5.91 -2.31
C GLU A 17 -34.37 -5.76 -2.47
N THR A 18 -33.95 -5.30 -3.66
CA THR A 18 -32.55 -5.04 -3.97
C THR A 18 -32.04 -4.07 -2.91
N ALA A 19 -31.24 -4.59 -1.99
CA ALA A 19 -30.52 -3.78 -1.04
C ALA A 19 -29.86 -2.64 -1.82
N PRO A 20 -30.01 -1.37 -1.40
CA PRO A 20 -29.40 -0.26 -2.10
C PRO A 20 -27.91 -0.55 -2.25
N ALA A 21 -27.41 -0.49 -3.48
CA ALA A 21 -25.99 -0.64 -3.76
C ALA A 21 -25.24 0.31 -2.81
N LEU A 22 -24.51 -0.26 -1.85
CA LEU A 22 -23.67 0.53 -0.97
C LEU A 22 -22.78 1.39 -1.88
N PRO A 23 -22.70 2.72 -1.68
CA PRO A 23 -21.83 3.56 -2.49
C PRO A 23 -20.45 2.91 -2.50
N ASP A 24 -19.88 2.73 -3.69
CA ASP A 24 -18.58 2.08 -3.90
C ASP A 24 -17.63 2.48 -2.78
N ALA A 25 -17.42 1.57 -1.82
CA ALA A 25 -16.64 1.87 -0.65
C ALA A 25 -15.26 2.27 -1.13
N ASP A 26 -14.80 3.46 -0.75
CA ASP A 26 -13.49 3.92 -1.14
C ASP A 26 -12.42 2.93 -0.65
N ILE A 27 -11.25 2.97 -1.26
CA ILE A 27 -10.18 2.02 -0.95
C ILE A 27 -9.78 2.06 0.53
N ALA A 28 -9.85 3.23 1.18
CA ALA A 28 -9.59 3.37 2.60
C ALA A 28 -10.59 2.55 3.43
N SER A 29 -11.87 2.62 3.11
CA SER A 29 -12.95 1.84 3.74
C SER A 29 -12.75 0.34 3.54
N ARG A 30 -12.32 -0.09 2.35
CA ARG A 30 -11.99 -1.51 2.07
C ARG A 30 -10.78 -1.97 2.89
N LEU A 31 -9.74 -1.15 2.99
CA LEU A 31 -8.55 -1.46 3.79
C LEU A 31 -8.84 -1.62 5.29
N HIS A 32 -9.95 -1.06 5.81
CA HIS A 32 -10.42 -1.32 7.17
C HIS A 32 -10.93 -2.76 7.38
N ALA A 33 -11.26 -3.51 6.34
CA ALA A 33 -11.60 -4.93 6.43
C ALA A 33 -10.38 -5.81 6.75
N PHE A 34 -9.16 -5.29 6.60
CA PHE A 34 -7.93 -6.05 6.72
C PHE A 34 -7.21 -5.87 8.06
N ARG A 35 -6.51 -6.92 8.50
CA ARG A 35 -5.62 -6.91 9.65
C ARG A 35 -4.27 -7.52 9.31
N SER A 36 -3.20 -6.77 9.55
CA SER A 36 -1.84 -7.32 9.50
C SER A 36 -1.66 -8.41 10.56
N LEU A 37 -1.06 -9.54 10.18
CA LEU A 37 -0.49 -10.52 11.11
C LEU A 37 1.01 -10.31 11.34
N GLY A 38 1.52 -9.11 11.04
CA GLY A 38 2.91 -8.74 11.20
C GLY A 38 3.78 -9.18 10.02
N GLY A 39 4.89 -9.86 10.30
CA GLY A 39 5.96 -10.09 9.33
C GLY A 39 6.91 -8.89 9.30
N ASN A 40 6.44 -7.72 8.85
CA ASN A 40 7.12 -6.44 9.06
C ASN A 40 6.10 -5.28 9.00
N CYS A 41 6.59 -4.04 8.92
CA CYS A 41 5.74 -2.85 8.89
C CYS A 41 5.00 -2.59 7.55
N GLU A 42 5.31 -3.33 6.49
CA GLU A 42 4.90 -3.01 5.11
C GLU A 42 3.38 -2.89 4.96
N PHE A 43 2.61 -3.87 5.42
CA PHE A 43 1.15 -3.83 5.27
C PHE A 43 0.52 -2.68 6.10
N GLY A 44 1.15 -2.28 7.21
CA GLY A 44 0.73 -1.09 7.94
C GLY A 44 0.90 0.19 7.11
N PHE A 45 1.95 0.26 6.29
CA PHE A 45 2.18 1.34 5.33
C PHE A 45 1.24 1.25 4.12
N VAL A 46 0.94 0.05 3.61
CA VAL A 46 -0.13 -0.14 2.59
C VAL A 46 -1.43 0.50 3.06
N GLN A 47 -1.84 0.21 4.30
CA GLN A 47 -3.06 0.80 4.88
C GLN A 47 -2.96 2.33 4.97
N ARG A 48 -1.87 2.85 5.56
CA ARG A 48 -1.63 4.31 5.70
C ARG A 48 -1.65 5.03 4.36
N TYR A 49 -0.93 4.50 3.38
CA TYR A 49 -0.81 5.08 2.04
C TYR A 49 -2.09 4.92 1.22
N GLY A 50 -2.90 3.90 1.51
CA GLY A 50 -4.26 3.76 0.99
C GLY A 50 -5.31 4.62 1.71
N GLY A 51 -4.92 5.39 2.73
CA GLY A 51 -5.80 6.33 3.44
C GLY A 51 -6.45 5.77 4.69
N ALA A 52 -6.19 4.51 5.05
CA ALA A 52 -6.74 3.85 6.22
C ALA A 52 -5.76 3.87 7.40
N GLU A 53 -6.25 4.22 8.58
CA GLU A 53 -5.46 4.19 9.84
C GLU A 53 -6.10 3.25 10.87
N PRO A 54 -6.25 1.95 10.55
CA PRO A 54 -6.89 1.03 11.47
C PRO A 54 -5.94 0.71 12.65
N SER A 55 -6.48 0.68 13.87
CA SER A 55 -5.72 0.22 15.04
C SER A 55 -5.58 -1.30 15.00
N GLY A 56 -4.38 -1.87 15.11
CA GLY A 56 -4.18 -3.33 15.13
C GLY A 56 -2.98 -3.70 15.98
N LEU A 57 -3.06 -4.84 16.68
CA LEU A 57 -1.99 -5.29 17.59
C LEU A 57 -0.67 -5.48 16.85
N LEU A 58 -0.70 -6.12 15.68
CA LEU A 58 0.46 -6.47 14.87
C LEU A 58 0.66 -5.52 13.68
N ARG A 59 -0.01 -4.36 13.69
CA ARG A 59 0.20 -3.31 12.69
C ARG A 59 1.50 -2.59 13.03
N PHE A 60 2.41 -2.49 12.06
CA PHE A 60 3.77 -1.99 12.27
C PHE A 60 4.61 -2.85 13.21
N SER A 61 4.37 -4.17 13.19
CA SER A 61 5.14 -5.14 13.96
C SER A 61 5.90 -6.10 13.05
N TYR A 62 7.17 -6.34 13.38
CA TYR A 62 7.88 -7.54 12.97
C TYR A 62 7.36 -8.71 13.83
N THR A 63 7.04 -9.82 13.17
CA THR A 63 6.45 -10.99 13.83
C THR A 63 6.84 -12.25 13.06
N PRO A 64 7.84 -13.02 13.56
CA PRO A 64 8.18 -14.32 13.02
C PRO A 64 6.97 -15.26 13.06
N LEU A 65 6.88 -16.17 12.09
CA LEU A 65 5.73 -17.06 11.95
C LEU A 65 5.56 -17.98 13.16
N ALA A 66 6.66 -18.57 13.65
CA ALA A 66 6.64 -19.44 14.83
C ALA A 66 6.14 -18.70 16.09
N ASP A 67 6.60 -17.46 16.30
CA ASP A 67 6.15 -16.61 17.40
C ASP A 67 4.67 -16.21 17.28
N LEU A 68 4.20 -15.92 16.05
CA LEU A 68 2.79 -15.66 15.79
C LEU A 68 1.91 -16.85 16.16
N ILE A 69 2.30 -18.05 15.71
CA ILE A 69 1.58 -19.29 16.02
C ILE A 69 1.58 -19.51 17.53
N HIS A 70 2.74 -19.39 18.18
CA HIS A 70 2.85 -19.53 19.64
C HIS A 70 1.96 -18.51 20.38
N ALA A 71 1.93 -17.27 19.93
CA ALA A 71 1.10 -16.22 20.52
C ALA A 71 -0.40 -16.51 20.34
N LEU A 72 -0.82 -16.97 19.16
CA LEU A 72 -2.21 -17.39 18.90
C LEU A 72 -2.60 -18.61 19.76
N ASP A 73 -1.74 -19.61 19.87
CA ASP A 73 -1.97 -20.84 20.65
C ASP A 73 -2.05 -20.58 22.17
N SER A 74 -1.42 -19.50 22.63
CA SER A 74 -1.41 -19.08 24.04
C SER A 74 -2.32 -17.88 24.31
N ASP A 75 -3.20 -17.51 23.38
CA ASP A 75 -4.15 -16.38 23.48
C ASP A 75 -3.46 -15.04 23.81
N PHE A 76 -2.20 -14.89 23.38
CA PHE A 76 -1.32 -13.78 23.72
C PHE A 76 -1.20 -13.53 25.24
N THR A 77 -1.34 -14.58 26.06
CA THR A 77 -1.40 -14.45 27.52
C THR A 77 -0.19 -13.70 28.07
N ALA A 78 1.01 -14.04 27.60
CA ALA A 78 2.23 -13.41 28.08
C ALA A 78 2.50 -12.02 27.48
N PHE A 79 1.76 -11.58 26.45
CA PHE A 79 2.12 -10.40 25.67
C PHE A 79 1.65 -9.17 26.42
N GLY A 80 2.60 -8.35 26.87
CA GLY A 80 2.33 -7.24 27.78
C GLY A 80 2.02 -7.69 29.21
N ALA A 81 2.40 -8.90 29.61
CA ALA A 81 2.44 -9.28 31.03
C ALA A 81 3.58 -8.53 31.75
N PRO A 82 3.53 -8.34 33.08
CA PRO A 82 4.65 -7.74 33.82
C PRO A 82 6.00 -8.34 33.41
N ASP A 83 6.99 -7.48 33.22
CA ASP A 83 8.35 -7.79 32.77
C ASP A 83 8.50 -8.34 31.33
N ASP A 84 7.42 -8.44 30.54
CA ASP A 84 7.49 -8.90 29.15
C ASP A 84 8.04 -7.82 28.21
N LEU A 85 7.61 -6.57 28.34
CA LEU A 85 7.94 -5.53 27.39
C LEU A 85 9.24 -4.82 27.74
N HIS A 86 9.98 -4.46 26.70
CA HIS A 86 11.13 -3.57 26.81
C HIS A 86 11.23 -2.65 25.61
N LEU A 87 11.93 -1.53 25.81
CA LEU A 87 12.28 -0.63 24.73
C LEU A 87 13.70 -0.93 24.22
N ALA A 88 13.87 -0.86 22.92
CA ALA A 88 15.16 -0.94 22.25
C ALA A 88 15.31 0.26 21.30
N GLU A 89 16.51 0.82 21.24
CA GLU A 89 16.83 1.90 20.30
C GLU A 89 17.23 1.29 18.97
N ALA A 90 16.54 1.69 17.89
CA ALA A 90 16.97 1.36 16.54
C ALA A 90 18.02 2.36 16.06
N GLU A 91 18.84 1.94 15.09
CA GLU A 91 19.84 2.81 14.41
C GLU A 91 19.21 4.08 13.81
N SER A 92 17.92 4.03 13.48
CA SER A 92 17.14 5.19 13.02
C SER A 92 16.89 6.27 14.09
N GLY A 93 17.32 6.06 15.34
CA GLY A 93 17.08 6.97 16.46
C GLY A 93 15.65 6.94 16.99
N THR A 94 14.94 5.82 16.82
CA THR A 94 13.56 5.63 17.30
C THR A 94 13.45 4.44 18.23
N TYR A 95 12.55 4.51 19.23
CA TYR A 95 12.25 3.38 20.10
C TYR A 95 11.39 2.33 19.38
N TYR A 96 11.78 1.06 19.57
CA TYR A 96 10.95 -0.11 19.35
C TYR A 96 10.52 -0.70 20.69
N CYS A 97 9.29 -1.19 20.77
CA CYS A 97 8.80 -1.97 21.89
C CYS A 97 8.77 -3.45 21.49
N ALA A 98 9.41 -4.30 22.27
CA ALA A 98 9.51 -5.73 21.99
C ALA A 98 9.05 -6.57 23.17
N SER A 99 8.38 -7.68 22.85
CA SER A 99 8.06 -8.73 23.82
C SER A 99 9.27 -9.64 24.02
N ARG A 100 9.49 -10.04 25.27
CA ARG A 100 10.50 -11.04 25.64
C ARG A 100 10.02 -12.46 25.42
N ARG A 101 8.70 -12.66 25.38
CA ARG A 101 8.06 -13.98 25.34
C ARG A 101 7.64 -14.39 23.94
N TYR A 102 7.25 -13.43 23.12
CA TYR A 102 6.98 -13.61 21.70
C TYR A 102 7.96 -12.70 20.98
N GLY A 103 8.72 -13.18 19.99
CA GLY A 103 9.68 -12.37 19.22
C GLY A 103 9.06 -11.23 18.38
N ILE A 104 8.06 -10.54 18.91
CA ILE A 104 7.28 -9.46 18.31
C ILE A 104 7.93 -8.13 18.66
N TRP A 105 8.26 -7.37 17.62
CA TRP A 105 8.86 -6.04 17.73
C TRP A 105 7.96 -5.03 17.05
N SER A 106 7.57 -3.97 17.75
CA SER A 106 6.68 -2.93 17.22
C SER A 106 7.36 -1.58 17.24
N ASN A 107 7.27 -0.85 16.13
CA ASN A 107 7.76 0.52 16.05
C ASN A 107 6.86 1.45 16.89
N THR A 108 7.43 2.27 17.78
CA THR A 108 6.66 3.20 18.63
C THR A 108 6.43 4.57 17.99
N ALA A 109 7.12 4.84 16.88
CA ALA A 109 7.27 6.14 16.21
C ALA A 109 7.80 7.27 17.12
N GLN A 110 8.34 6.95 18.30
CA GLN A 110 8.94 7.91 19.20
C GLN A 110 10.45 8.00 18.95
N ALA A 111 10.94 9.22 18.74
CA ALA A 111 12.37 9.48 18.66
C ALA A 111 13.02 9.40 20.04
N VAL A 112 14.24 8.88 20.08
CA VAL A 112 15.06 8.79 21.29
C VAL A 112 15.29 10.20 21.86
N GLY A 113 15.15 10.33 23.18
CA GLY A 113 15.31 11.61 23.89
C GLY A 113 14.13 12.59 23.79
N GLN A 114 13.09 12.30 23.02
CA GLN A 114 11.88 13.15 22.96
C GLN A 114 10.84 12.79 24.02
N VAL A 115 10.92 11.60 24.61
CA VAL A 115 9.99 11.08 25.62
C VAL A 115 10.78 10.33 26.67
N ASP A 116 10.33 10.41 27.93
CA ASP A 116 10.85 9.56 29.01
C ASP A 116 10.61 8.07 28.69
N PRO A 117 11.67 7.22 28.65
CA PRO A 117 11.53 5.81 28.30
C PRO A 117 10.62 5.03 29.26
N ALA A 118 10.62 5.35 30.55
CA ALA A 118 9.77 4.66 31.53
C ALA A 118 8.29 4.95 31.26
N ALA A 119 7.94 6.23 31.07
CA ALA A 119 6.58 6.63 30.68
C ALA A 119 6.15 6.06 29.32
N LEU A 120 7.08 5.98 28.35
CA LEU A 120 6.79 5.34 27.06
C LEU A 120 6.50 3.85 27.23
N LEU A 121 7.30 3.12 28.01
CA LEU A 121 7.10 1.70 28.27
C LEU A 121 5.76 1.43 28.96
N GLU A 122 5.37 2.24 29.96
CA GLU A 122 4.07 2.15 30.61
C GLU A 122 2.91 2.35 29.62
N ARG A 123 3.02 3.35 28.73
CA ARG A 123 2.04 3.57 27.65
C ARG A 123 1.94 2.36 26.72
N GLU A 124 3.07 1.72 26.39
CA GLU A 124 3.08 0.55 25.53
C GLU A 124 2.41 -0.66 26.18
N TYR A 125 2.56 -0.87 27.49
CA TYR A 125 1.78 -1.88 28.24
C TYR A 125 0.28 -1.65 28.09
N GLY A 126 -0.18 -0.41 28.32
CA GLY A 126 -1.59 -0.05 28.17
C GLY A 126 -2.11 -0.27 26.74
N ARG A 127 -1.33 0.16 25.74
CA ARG A 127 -1.62 0.00 24.31
C ARG A 127 -1.77 -1.48 23.93
N ILE A 128 -0.79 -2.31 24.30
CA ILE A 128 -0.79 -3.75 23.98
C ILE A 128 -1.95 -4.46 24.67
N ALA A 129 -2.23 -4.16 25.95
CA ALA A 129 -3.37 -4.74 26.65
C ALA A 129 -4.71 -4.43 25.95
N HIS A 130 -4.92 -3.19 25.49
CA HIS A 130 -6.10 -2.81 24.72
C HIS A 130 -6.17 -3.52 23.36
N LEU A 131 -5.09 -3.47 22.58
CA LEU A 131 -5.04 -4.03 21.22
C LEU A 131 -5.14 -5.57 21.24
N LYS A 132 -4.59 -6.23 22.26
CA LYS A 132 -4.75 -7.67 22.48
C LYS A 132 -6.20 -8.06 22.68
N ARG A 133 -6.92 -7.40 23.59
CA ARG A 133 -8.36 -7.67 23.81
C ARG A 133 -9.17 -7.48 22.52
N ARG A 134 -8.88 -6.40 21.79
CA ARG A 134 -9.53 -6.11 20.52
C ARG A 134 -9.24 -7.18 19.46
N MET A 135 -7.98 -7.59 19.30
CA MET A 135 -7.60 -8.63 18.33
C MET A 135 -8.32 -9.95 18.62
N LEU A 136 -8.34 -10.40 19.87
CA LEU A 136 -9.05 -11.64 20.25
C LEU A 136 -10.56 -11.54 20.00
N ALA A 137 -11.17 -10.37 20.26
CA ALA A 137 -12.58 -10.15 19.95
C ALA A 137 -12.86 -10.17 18.43
N GLU A 138 -12.02 -9.50 17.63
CA GLU A 138 -12.14 -9.49 16.17
C GLU A 138 -11.94 -10.89 15.57
N LEU A 139 -10.99 -11.67 16.09
CA LEU A 139 -10.75 -13.05 15.67
C LEU A 139 -11.98 -13.94 15.91
N ARG A 140 -12.61 -13.83 17.09
CA ARG A 140 -13.85 -14.54 17.44
C ARG A 140 -15.02 -14.20 16.53
N GLN A 141 -15.14 -12.92 16.17
CA GLN A 141 -16.19 -12.45 15.27
C GLN A 141 -15.98 -12.89 13.83
N GLY A 142 -14.73 -13.15 13.41
CA GLY A 142 -14.42 -13.46 12.02
C GLY A 142 -14.59 -12.27 11.07
N ALA A 143 -14.67 -11.05 11.60
CA ALA A 143 -15.05 -9.86 10.85
C ALA A 143 -13.93 -9.25 9.99
N LYS A 144 -12.74 -9.87 9.97
CA LYS A 144 -11.54 -9.32 9.33
C LYS A 144 -10.88 -10.35 8.42
N ILE A 145 -10.31 -9.85 7.33
CA ILE A 145 -9.36 -10.58 6.48
C ILE A 145 -7.98 -10.36 7.07
N LEU A 146 -7.36 -11.43 7.57
CA LEU A 146 -6.03 -11.42 8.15
C LEU A 146 -5.00 -11.52 7.03
N VAL A 147 -3.95 -10.70 7.04
CA VAL A 147 -2.95 -10.65 5.97
C VAL A 147 -1.63 -11.18 6.47
N ARG A 148 -1.08 -12.18 5.77
CA ARG A 148 0.27 -12.70 6.01
C ARG A 148 1.04 -12.73 4.70
N LYS A 149 2.23 -12.12 4.70
CA LYS A 149 3.21 -12.31 3.64
C LYS A 149 3.89 -13.66 3.84
N VAL A 150 4.07 -14.39 2.75
CA VAL A 150 4.72 -15.70 2.73
C VAL A 150 6.04 -15.54 1.97
N GLY A 151 7.13 -15.93 2.61
CA GLY A 151 8.45 -15.98 1.99
C GLY A 151 8.63 -17.26 1.16
N PRO A 152 9.65 -17.32 0.29
CA PRO A 152 9.94 -18.53 -0.50
C PRO A 152 10.32 -19.74 0.37
N GLU A 153 10.73 -19.51 1.61
CA GLU A 153 11.15 -20.55 2.57
C GLU A 153 10.03 -21.03 3.50
N GLU A 154 8.86 -20.37 3.51
CA GLU A 154 7.73 -20.80 4.35
C GLU A 154 7.04 -22.02 3.71
N ASP A 155 7.00 -23.15 4.42
CA ASP A 155 6.40 -24.39 3.92
C ASP A 155 4.87 -24.44 4.11
N ALA A 156 4.22 -25.39 3.42
CA ALA A 156 2.78 -25.58 3.53
C ALA A 156 2.32 -26.02 4.93
N ALA A 157 3.19 -26.72 5.69
CA ALA A 157 2.85 -27.21 7.01
C ALA A 157 2.75 -26.07 8.03
N ASP A 158 3.58 -25.04 7.91
CA ASP A 158 3.54 -23.84 8.74
C ASP A 158 2.31 -22.98 8.43
N LEU A 159 1.91 -22.88 7.16
CA LEU A 159 0.64 -22.25 6.79
C LEU A 159 -0.55 -22.99 7.43
N ASP A 160 -0.56 -24.32 7.38
CA ASP A 160 -1.60 -25.14 8.00
C ASP A 160 -1.63 -24.95 9.52
N ARG A 161 -0.47 -24.85 10.17
CA ARG A 161 -0.36 -24.55 11.61
C ARG A 161 -0.94 -23.17 11.92
N LEU A 162 -0.61 -22.16 11.12
CA LEU A 162 -1.16 -20.81 11.28
C LEU A 162 -2.68 -20.80 11.12
N VAL A 163 -3.22 -21.46 10.10
CA VAL A 163 -4.67 -21.56 9.87
C VAL A 163 -5.35 -22.24 11.06
N ARG A 164 -4.81 -23.36 11.57
CA ARG A 164 -5.34 -24.00 12.79
C ARG A 164 -5.32 -23.07 14.00
N ALA A 165 -4.22 -22.34 14.22
CA ALA A 165 -4.09 -21.40 15.31
C ALA A 165 -5.13 -20.26 15.22
N ILE A 166 -5.39 -19.73 14.02
CA ILE A 166 -6.45 -18.73 13.79
C ILE A 166 -7.84 -19.32 14.07
N ARG A 167 -8.12 -20.52 13.55
CA ARG A 167 -9.44 -21.17 13.64
C ARG A 167 -9.83 -21.54 15.08
N ARG A 168 -8.85 -21.73 15.96
CA ARG A 168 -9.10 -21.89 17.42
C ARG A 168 -9.81 -20.66 18.02
N HIS A 169 -9.65 -19.48 17.43
CA HIS A 169 -10.31 -18.25 17.91
C HIS A 169 -11.64 -17.97 17.23
N GLY A 170 -11.77 -18.25 15.94
CA GLY A 170 -13.01 -17.99 15.19
C GLY A 170 -12.85 -18.10 13.67
N PRO A 171 -13.88 -17.70 12.89
CA PRO A 171 -13.95 -17.97 11.45
C PRO A 171 -13.26 -16.90 10.59
N SER A 172 -12.22 -16.25 11.10
CA SER A 172 -11.49 -15.22 10.34
C SER A 172 -10.87 -15.80 9.06
N THR A 173 -10.92 -15.03 7.98
CA THR A 173 -10.31 -15.43 6.69
C THR A 173 -8.85 -15.02 6.66
N LEU A 174 -7.96 -15.89 6.17
CA LEU A 174 -6.55 -15.60 5.92
C LEU A 174 -6.34 -15.25 4.44
N LEU A 175 -5.73 -14.10 4.14
CA LEU A 175 -5.13 -13.78 2.87
C LEU A 175 -3.61 -14.00 2.96
N ARG A 176 -3.14 -15.08 2.30
CA ARG A 176 -1.70 -15.29 2.09
C ARG A 176 -1.24 -14.54 0.85
N VAL A 177 -0.15 -13.81 0.98
CA VAL A 177 0.39 -12.97 -0.08
C VAL A 177 1.80 -13.41 -0.42
N ALA A 178 2.09 -13.60 -1.69
CA ALA A 178 3.43 -13.90 -2.20
C ALA A 178 3.91 -12.83 -3.19
N ALA A 179 5.22 -12.70 -3.33
CA ALA A 179 5.83 -11.85 -4.36
C ALA A 179 5.98 -12.63 -5.68
N ALA A 180 5.49 -12.08 -6.79
CA ALA A 180 5.55 -12.70 -8.11
C ALA A 180 6.73 -12.20 -8.99
N GLY A 181 7.43 -11.16 -8.56
CA GLY A 181 8.55 -10.59 -9.30
C GLY A 181 8.16 -9.57 -10.37
N PRO A 182 9.11 -9.13 -11.21
CA PRO A 182 8.95 -7.97 -12.11
C PRO A 182 7.92 -8.18 -13.22
N ASP A 183 7.67 -9.43 -13.63
CA ASP A 183 6.70 -9.77 -14.67
C ASP A 183 5.26 -9.88 -14.17
N TRP A 184 5.02 -9.54 -12.89
CA TRP A 184 3.70 -9.55 -12.29
C TRP A 184 2.66 -8.82 -13.17
N ARG A 185 1.47 -9.42 -13.22
CA ARG A 185 0.27 -8.85 -13.80
C ARG A 185 -0.82 -8.83 -12.72
N PRO A 186 -1.74 -7.85 -12.75
CA PRO A 186 -2.90 -7.87 -11.86
C PRO A 186 -3.68 -9.17 -12.00
N GLU A 187 -3.75 -9.93 -10.91
CA GLU A 187 -4.56 -11.13 -10.80
C GLU A 187 -5.45 -11.00 -9.56
N PRO A 188 -6.73 -11.38 -9.66
CA PRO A 188 -7.62 -11.34 -8.51
C PRO A 188 -7.18 -12.37 -7.45
N ALA A 189 -7.42 -12.05 -6.19
CA ALA A 189 -7.34 -13.03 -5.11
C ALA A 189 -8.27 -14.23 -5.42
N ARG A 190 -7.89 -15.41 -4.93
CA ARG A 190 -8.65 -16.65 -5.13
C ARG A 190 -8.72 -17.47 -3.85
N TRP A 191 -9.81 -18.19 -3.65
CA TRP A 191 -9.89 -19.22 -2.60
C TRP A 191 -8.97 -20.38 -2.97
N VAL A 192 -8.13 -20.80 -2.02
CA VAL A 192 -7.24 -21.96 -2.16
C VAL A 192 -7.56 -23.06 -1.15
N ALA A 193 -8.24 -22.71 -0.07
CA ALA A 193 -8.82 -23.63 0.92
C ALA A 193 -9.97 -22.92 1.68
N ASP A 194 -10.68 -23.64 2.53
CA ASP A 194 -11.74 -23.04 3.37
C ASP A 194 -11.20 -21.96 4.31
N GLY A 195 -11.66 -20.72 4.12
CA GLY A 195 -11.18 -19.55 4.86
C GLY A 195 -9.76 -19.11 4.53
N VAL A 196 -9.18 -19.59 3.41
CA VAL A 196 -7.85 -19.16 2.93
C VAL A 196 -7.94 -18.65 1.49
N MET A 197 -7.64 -17.36 1.34
CA MET A 197 -7.41 -16.71 0.05
C MET A 197 -5.91 -16.61 -0.23
N GLU A 198 -5.54 -16.69 -1.50
CA GLU A 198 -4.19 -16.43 -2.00
C GLU A 198 -4.23 -15.26 -2.98
N GLY A 199 -3.19 -14.44 -2.98
CA GLY A 199 -2.90 -13.55 -4.09
C GLY A 199 -1.45 -13.09 -4.11
N HIS A 200 -1.12 -12.30 -5.13
CA HIS A 200 0.25 -11.93 -5.43
C HIS A 200 0.43 -10.44 -5.55
N VAL A 201 1.57 -9.95 -5.09
CA VAL A 201 2.08 -8.60 -5.38
C VAL A 201 3.35 -8.69 -6.19
N ARG A 202 3.73 -7.62 -6.88
CA ARG A 202 4.96 -7.59 -7.69
C ARG A 202 6.21 -7.83 -6.84
N ARG A 203 6.32 -7.12 -5.72
CA ARG A 203 7.42 -7.26 -4.76
C ARG A 203 6.95 -6.90 -3.36
N PHE A 204 7.70 -7.34 -2.36
CA PHE A 204 7.62 -6.80 -1.01
C PHE A 204 8.60 -5.64 -0.83
N ALA A 205 8.29 -4.77 0.11
CA ALA A 205 9.26 -3.79 0.62
C ALA A 205 10.42 -4.54 1.31
N PRO A 206 11.68 -4.12 1.09
CA PRO A 206 12.82 -4.65 1.85
C PRO A 206 12.59 -4.49 3.35
N GLN A 207 13.19 -5.38 4.15
CA GLN A 207 12.91 -5.46 5.59
C GLN A 207 13.31 -4.18 6.33
N GLU A 208 14.43 -3.59 5.92
CA GLU A 208 15.05 -2.40 6.52
C GLU A 208 14.27 -1.12 6.18
N VAL A 209 13.54 -1.13 5.06
CA VAL A 209 12.82 0.03 4.50
C VAL A 209 11.38 -0.33 4.17
N ALA A 210 10.66 -0.88 5.15
CA ALA A 210 9.28 -1.34 4.98
C ALA A 210 8.28 -0.26 4.50
N TRP A 211 8.67 1.02 4.49
CA TRP A 211 7.93 2.14 3.91
C TRP A 211 8.05 2.25 2.38
N ASP A 212 9.00 1.54 1.74
CA ASP A 212 9.15 1.45 0.28
C ASP A 212 8.17 0.42 -0.32
N VAL A 213 6.88 0.71 -0.15
CA VAL A 213 5.78 -0.16 -0.55
C VAL A 213 5.53 -0.06 -2.06
N ASP A 214 5.44 -1.21 -2.74
CA ASP A 214 4.85 -1.26 -4.09
C ASP A 214 3.32 -1.22 -4.00
N LEU A 215 2.77 0.00 -3.86
CA LEU A 215 1.40 0.21 -3.42
C LEU A 215 0.34 -0.31 -4.40
N GLU A 216 0.55 -0.17 -5.71
CA GLU A 216 -0.46 -0.51 -6.72
C GLU A 216 -0.88 -2.00 -6.68
N PRO A 217 0.06 -2.97 -6.73
CA PRO A 217 -0.27 -4.38 -6.54
C PRO A 217 -1.01 -4.68 -5.23
N TRP A 218 -0.62 -4.04 -4.14
CA TRP A 218 -1.25 -4.23 -2.83
C TRP A 218 -2.72 -3.76 -2.82
N LEU A 219 -3.01 -2.58 -3.36
CA LEU A 219 -4.38 -2.05 -3.37
C LEU A 219 -5.30 -2.84 -4.30
N LEU A 220 -4.80 -3.29 -5.45
CA LEU A 220 -5.51 -4.21 -6.34
C LEU A 220 -5.83 -5.54 -5.66
N LEU A 221 -4.84 -6.11 -4.96
CA LEU A 221 -5.02 -7.35 -4.22
C LEU A 221 -6.07 -7.19 -3.11
N CYS A 222 -5.95 -6.14 -2.29
CA CYS A 222 -6.92 -5.87 -1.22
C CYS A 222 -8.34 -5.64 -1.76
N ASP A 223 -8.50 -4.88 -2.84
CA ASP A 223 -9.81 -4.70 -3.45
C ASP A 223 -10.41 -6.05 -3.89
N SER A 224 -9.66 -6.85 -4.64
CA SER A 224 -10.14 -8.14 -5.14
C SER A 224 -10.44 -9.14 -4.01
N ALA A 225 -9.62 -9.18 -2.95
CA ALA A 225 -9.81 -10.07 -1.81
C ALA A 225 -11.04 -9.68 -0.98
N GLU A 226 -11.30 -8.38 -0.81
CA GLU A 226 -12.47 -7.88 -0.09
C GLU A 226 -13.76 -8.20 -0.86
N ARG A 227 -13.75 -8.00 -2.18
CA ARG A 227 -14.88 -8.36 -3.05
C ARG A 227 -15.12 -9.87 -3.04
N LEU A 228 -14.06 -10.67 -3.18
CA LEU A 228 -14.14 -12.13 -3.10
C LEU A 228 -14.73 -12.59 -1.77
N HIS A 229 -14.27 -12.00 -0.66
CA HIS A 229 -14.77 -12.32 0.68
C HIS A 229 -16.26 -11.99 0.85
N ARG A 230 -16.76 -10.95 0.18
CA ARG A 230 -18.20 -10.59 0.15
C ARG A 230 -19.02 -11.34 -0.89
N GLY A 231 -18.42 -12.21 -1.69
CA GLY A 231 -19.10 -12.86 -2.83
C GLY A 231 -19.46 -11.90 -3.96
N LEU A 232 -18.77 -10.75 -4.06
CA LEU A 232 -18.94 -9.79 -5.14
C LEU A 232 -18.04 -10.15 -6.33
N PRO A 233 -18.47 -9.85 -7.57
CA PRO A 233 -17.65 -10.08 -8.75
C PRO A 233 -16.39 -9.21 -8.70
N HIS A 234 -15.27 -9.75 -9.18
CA HIS A 234 -14.05 -8.96 -9.39
C HIS A 234 -14.31 -7.84 -10.40
N ASP A 235 -13.84 -6.64 -10.09
CA ASP A 235 -13.78 -5.54 -11.02
C ASP A 235 -12.31 -5.28 -11.35
N PRO A 236 -11.86 -5.50 -12.60
CA PRO A 236 -10.48 -5.25 -13.00
C PRO A 236 -10.13 -3.75 -13.04
N GLY A 237 -11.09 -2.86 -12.79
CA GLY A 237 -10.84 -1.44 -12.55
C GLY A 237 -10.46 -1.17 -11.10
N LEU A 238 -9.19 -0.86 -10.84
CA LEU A 238 -8.70 -0.12 -9.65
C LEU A 238 -9.77 0.85 -9.13
N PRO A 239 -9.85 1.15 -7.81
CA PRO A 239 -10.64 2.28 -7.36
C PRO A 239 -10.08 3.53 -8.04
N PRO A 240 -10.82 4.16 -8.98
CA PRO A 240 -10.23 5.22 -9.76
C PRO A 240 -10.03 6.38 -8.81
N ALA A 241 -8.78 6.82 -8.67
CA ALA A 241 -8.62 8.15 -8.13
C ALA A 241 -9.41 9.11 -9.00
N ARG A 242 -10.27 9.89 -8.38
CA ARG A 242 -11.20 10.77 -9.08
C ARG A 242 -10.37 11.87 -9.73
N PRO A 243 -10.36 12.02 -11.07
CA PRO A 243 -9.62 13.09 -11.70
C PRO A 243 -10.13 14.44 -11.18
N VAL A 244 -9.27 15.21 -10.55
CA VAL A 244 -9.64 16.53 -10.02
C VAL A 244 -9.27 17.60 -11.04
N ARG A 245 -8.05 17.52 -11.58
CA ARG A 245 -7.55 18.57 -12.47
C ARG A 245 -6.55 18.04 -13.48
N THR A 246 -6.77 18.41 -14.73
CA THR A 246 -5.71 18.39 -15.75
C THR A 246 -4.80 19.59 -15.55
N VAL A 247 -3.54 19.30 -15.18
CA VAL A 247 -2.52 20.33 -14.95
C VAL A 247 -1.84 20.69 -16.26
N ARG A 248 -1.56 19.68 -17.08
CA ARG A 248 -1.00 19.82 -18.44
C ARG A 248 -1.63 18.81 -19.38
N GLY A 249 -1.88 19.24 -20.62
CA GLY A 249 -2.45 18.41 -21.66
C GLY A 249 -1.54 17.23 -22.08
N PRO A 250 -2.04 16.38 -23.00
CA PRO A 250 -1.32 15.19 -23.47
C PRO A 250 -0.12 15.51 -24.37
N LYS A 251 0.03 16.76 -24.84
CA LYS A 251 1.14 17.15 -25.74
C LYS A 251 2.49 17.00 -25.01
N PRO A 252 3.45 16.25 -25.58
CA PRO A 252 4.78 16.11 -24.99
C PRO A 252 5.48 17.46 -24.83
N ARG A 253 6.15 17.63 -23.69
CA ARG A 253 6.98 18.80 -23.39
C ARG A 253 8.40 18.36 -23.09
N LEU A 254 9.35 19.00 -23.74
CA LEU A 254 10.77 18.80 -23.49
C LEU A 254 11.22 19.56 -22.24
N HIS A 255 12.04 18.90 -21.43
CA HIS A 255 12.71 19.44 -20.24
C HIS A 255 14.21 19.33 -20.42
N ALA A 256 14.94 20.32 -19.90
CA ALA A 256 16.40 20.32 -19.87
C ALA A 256 16.87 20.52 -18.43
N THR A 257 17.75 19.65 -17.94
CA THR A 257 18.33 19.80 -16.60
C THR A 257 19.30 20.97 -16.55
N ARG A 258 19.17 21.78 -15.49
CA ARG A 258 19.91 23.05 -15.33
C ARG A 258 20.38 23.32 -13.91
N GLY A 259 19.86 22.59 -12.93
CA GLY A 259 20.06 22.96 -11.53
C GLY A 259 21.49 22.69 -11.02
N PRO A 260 21.88 23.39 -9.95
CA PRO A 260 23.15 23.16 -9.28
C PRO A 260 23.21 21.73 -8.74
N ASP A 261 24.42 21.18 -8.65
CA ASP A 261 24.67 19.84 -8.08
C ASP A 261 23.92 18.69 -8.76
N GLY A 262 23.49 18.90 -10.01
CA GLY A 262 22.77 17.89 -10.79
C GLY A 262 21.31 17.71 -10.43
N ILE A 263 20.68 18.59 -9.63
CA ILE A 263 19.25 18.49 -9.28
C ILE A 263 18.44 19.58 -9.98
N SER A 264 17.54 19.19 -10.88
CA SER A 264 16.64 20.11 -11.59
C SER A 264 15.19 19.90 -11.17
N SER A 265 14.44 20.98 -10.97
CA SER A 265 13.01 20.91 -10.65
C SER A 265 12.16 21.69 -11.64
N PHE A 266 11.05 21.08 -12.06
CA PHE A 266 10.12 21.60 -13.05
C PHE A 266 8.77 21.74 -12.34
N ARG A 267 8.51 22.91 -11.75
CA ARG A 267 7.38 23.11 -10.84
C ARG A 267 6.23 23.88 -11.48
N GLN A 268 5.04 23.70 -10.93
CA GLN A 268 3.84 24.46 -11.23
C GLN A 268 3.10 24.72 -9.90
N ALA A 269 2.76 25.99 -9.65
CA ALA A 269 1.91 26.36 -8.55
C ALA A 269 0.45 26.03 -8.90
N LEU A 270 -0.30 25.53 -7.92
CA LEU A 270 -1.73 25.28 -8.01
C LEU A 270 -2.43 25.91 -6.81
N ASP A 271 -3.58 26.52 -7.06
CA ASP A 271 -4.54 26.89 -6.03
C ASP A 271 -5.20 25.60 -5.49
N ALA A 272 -5.14 25.43 -4.17
CA ALA A 272 -5.67 24.26 -3.46
C ALA A 272 -6.95 24.55 -2.67
N ARG A 273 -7.48 25.77 -2.70
CA ARG A 273 -8.74 26.11 -2.02
C ARG A 273 -9.94 25.30 -2.53
N GLY A 274 -9.88 24.84 -3.77
CA GLY A 274 -10.89 23.97 -4.39
C GLY A 274 -10.63 22.47 -4.24
N LEU A 275 -9.59 22.05 -3.51
CA LEU A 275 -9.26 20.64 -3.30
C LEU A 275 -9.82 20.17 -1.96
N ALA A 276 -10.34 18.93 -1.92
CA ALA A 276 -10.82 18.34 -0.69
C ALA A 276 -9.69 18.25 0.35
N ARG A 277 -10.00 18.58 1.61
CA ARG A 277 -9.04 18.44 2.72
C ARG A 277 -9.29 17.12 3.42
N GLY A 278 -8.22 16.41 3.77
CA GLY A 278 -8.30 15.08 4.38
C GLY A 278 -7.94 13.94 3.42
N PRO A 279 -8.59 13.79 2.24
CA PRO A 279 -8.26 12.76 1.28
C PRO A 279 -6.81 12.81 0.78
N ILE A 280 -6.33 11.65 0.34
CA ILE A 280 -5.05 11.54 -0.35
C ILE A 280 -5.22 12.08 -1.76
N HIS A 281 -4.25 12.85 -2.22
CA HIS A 281 -4.17 13.35 -3.59
C HIS A 281 -2.95 12.77 -4.27
N THR A 282 -3.09 12.41 -5.54
CA THR A 282 -2.00 11.89 -6.37
C THR A 282 -1.72 12.81 -7.55
N VAL A 283 -0.45 13.16 -7.72
CA VAL A 283 0.06 13.83 -8.90
C VAL A 283 0.74 12.80 -9.78
N SER A 284 0.41 12.76 -11.06
CA SER A 284 1.04 11.86 -12.02
C SER A 284 1.42 12.56 -13.32
N ALA A 285 2.40 11.99 -14.00
CA ALA A 285 2.80 12.37 -15.35
C ALA A 285 3.39 11.18 -16.09
N TRP A 286 3.29 11.20 -17.41
CA TRP A 286 4.08 10.35 -18.29
C TRP A 286 5.43 10.98 -18.53
N ILE A 287 6.49 10.18 -18.55
CA ILE A 287 7.85 10.61 -18.87
C ILE A 287 8.48 9.72 -19.95
N TRP A 288 9.35 10.30 -20.75
CA TRP A 288 10.14 9.59 -21.77
C TRP A 288 11.61 9.93 -21.55
N LEU A 289 12.42 8.91 -21.28
CA LEU A 289 13.86 9.04 -21.14
C LEU A 289 14.53 8.61 -22.46
N PRO A 290 15.21 9.52 -23.19
CA PRO A 290 15.95 9.15 -24.39
C PRO A 290 17.16 8.28 -24.06
N ALA A 291 17.63 7.50 -25.02
CA ALA A 291 18.72 6.53 -24.88
C ALA A 291 20.00 7.13 -24.27
N ASP A 292 20.29 8.40 -24.55
CA ASP A 292 21.45 9.13 -24.06
C ASP A 292 21.24 9.84 -22.71
N PHE A 293 20.07 9.66 -22.08
CA PHE A 293 19.79 10.21 -20.75
C PHE A 293 20.70 9.57 -19.69
N ALA A 294 21.61 10.40 -19.14
CA ALA A 294 22.60 10.03 -18.13
C ALA A 294 22.19 10.41 -16.70
N GLY A 295 20.90 10.60 -16.44
CA GLY A 295 20.39 10.88 -15.10
C GLY A 295 20.16 9.62 -14.27
N THR A 296 20.27 9.76 -12.95
CA THR A 296 20.06 8.67 -12.00
C THR A 296 18.61 8.56 -11.55
N GLN A 297 17.87 9.67 -11.54
CA GLN A 297 16.47 9.69 -11.09
C GLN A 297 15.62 10.73 -11.84
N VAL A 298 14.36 10.38 -12.10
CA VAL A 298 13.29 11.32 -12.48
C VAL A 298 12.02 10.91 -11.74
N PHE A 299 11.41 11.83 -11.00
CA PHE A 299 10.24 11.52 -10.17
C PHE A 299 9.27 12.69 -10.06
N ALA A 300 8.02 12.39 -9.72
CA ALA A 300 7.00 13.40 -9.41
C ALA A 300 7.17 13.94 -8.00
N ALA A 301 6.93 15.23 -7.81
CA ALA A 301 7.02 15.90 -6.52
C ALA A 301 5.75 16.69 -6.22
N LEU A 302 5.39 16.69 -4.94
CA LEU A 302 4.31 17.47 -4.34
C LEU A 302 4.88 18.00 -3.01
N ASP A 303 4.63 19.27 -2.69
CA ASP A 303 5.27 20.04 -1.58
C ASP A 303 5.11 19.46 -0.15
N TYR A 304 4.57 18.24 0.01
CA TYR A 304 4.17 17.64 1.28
C TYR A 304 4.81 16.27 1.52
N GLU A 305 4.52 15.71 2.71
CA GLU A 305 4.88 14.35 3.06
C GLU A 305 4.42 13.36 1.99
N ARG A 306 5.40 12.71 1.35
CA ARG A 306 5.15 11.65 0.37
C ARG A 306 4.61 10.45 1.11
N LEU A 307 3.42 10.01 0.73
CA LEU A 307 2.85 8.75 1.21
C LEU A 307 3.36 7.61 0.34
N ALA A 308 3.02 7.62 -0.95
CA ALA A 308 3.53 6.64 -1.91
C ALA A 308 3.94 7.30 -3.22
N TRP A 309 4.71 6.59 -4.03
CA TRP A 309 5.22 7.12 -5.28
C TRP A 309 5.68 5.99 -6.22
N ALA A 310 5.81 6.34 -7.50
CA ALA A 310 6.61 5.59 -8.47
C ALA A 310 7.53 6.55 -9.21
N GLU A 311 8.82 6.21 -9.24
CA GLU A 311 9.84 6.96 -9.97
C GLU A 311 10.09 6.33 -11.34
N ALA A 312 10.79 7.06 -12.20
CA ALA A 312 11.25 6.55 -13.47
C ALA A 312 12.22 5.38 -13.25
N ASP A 313 12.04 4.29 -14.00
CA ASP A 313 13.10 3.31 -14.15
C ASP A 313 14.14 3.88 -15.13
N THR A 314 15.30 4.25 -14.60
CA THR A 314 16.41 4.76 -15.38
C THR A 314 17.24 3.67 -16.05
N ALA A 315 16.83 2.40 -16.06
CA ALA A 315 17.29 1.41 -17.03
C ALA A 315 16.39 1.36 -18.27
N ARG A 316 15.12 1.74 -18.15
CA ARG A 316 14.17 1.77 -19.27
C ARG A 316 14.32 3.06 -20.08
N ARG A 317 14.46 2.91 -21.40
CA ARG A 317 14.73 3.99 -22.35
C ARG A 317 13.77 3.90 -23.51
N GLU A 318 13.60 5.02 -24.22
CA GLU A 318 12.79 5.09 -25.44
C GLU A 318 11.37 4.51 -25.26
N CYS A 319 10.79 4.70 -24.07
CA CYS A 319 9.42 4.33 -23.78
C CYS A 319 8.79 5.29 -22.77
N TRP A 320 7.46 5.42 -22.84
CA TRP A 320 6.69 6.16 -21.86
C TRP A 320 6.60 5.37 -20.56
N GLN A 321 6.93 6.03 -19.45
CA GLN A 321 6.81 5.49 -18.11
C GLN A 321 5.94 6.42 -17.28
N ARG A 322 5.08 5.87 -16.41
CA ARG A 322 4.24 6.67 -15.53
C ARG A 322 4.96 6.91 -14.21
N VAL A 323 5.18 8.18 -13.87
CA VAL A 323 5.67 8.58 -12.54
C VAL A 323 4.56 9.26 -11.78
N TRP A 324 4.53 9.07 -10.47
CA TRP A 324 3.52 9.66 -9.61
C TRP A 324 3.97 9.76 -8.17
N VAL A 325 3.27 10.61 -7.42
CA VAL A 325 3.45 10.79 -5.99
C VAL A 325 2.10 11.10 -5.35
N SER A 326 1.82 10.48 -4.20
CA SER A 326 0.63 10.73 -3.41
C SER A 326 0.97 11.40 -2.08
N ALA A 327 0.13 12.33 -1.64
CA ALA A 327 0.27 13.00 -0.35
C ALA A 327 -1.09 13.49 0.17
N ARG A 328 -1.16 13.82 1.46
CA ARG A 328 -2.27 14.61 2.01
C ARG A 328 -1.95 16.09 1.91
N ILE A 329 -2.89 16.86 1.39
CA ILE A 329 -2.77 18.31 1.37
C ILE A 329 -3.06 18.81 2.78
N ARG A 330 -2.13 19.59 3.36
CA ARG A 330 -2.32 20.17 4.69
C ARG A 330 -3.49 21.13 4.72
N GLU A 331 -4.19 21.19 5.85
CA GLU A 331 -5.36 22.05 6.05
C GLU A 331 -5.00 23.54 6.02
N ASP A 332 -3.77 23.88 6.43
CA ASP A 332 -3.26 25.26 6.56
C ASP A 332 -2.70 25.87 5.26
N ARG A 333 -2.99 25.28 4.09
CA ARG A 333 -2.35 25.67 2.82
C ARG A 333 -3.33 25.94 1.70
N ASP A 334 -3.33 27.17 1.20
CA ASP A 334 -4.14 27.57 0.03
C ASP A 334 -3.44 27.36 -1.32
N GLY A 335 -2.12 27.16 -1.31
CA GLY A 335 -1.32 26.92 -2.50
C GLY A 335 -0.41 25.72 -2.34
N ILE A 336 -0.32 24.91 -3.39
CA ILE A 336 0.56 23.74 -3.47
C ILE A 336 1.49 23.90 -4.67
N ARG A 337 2.69 23.30 -4.60
CA ARG A 337 3.50 23.10 -5.80
C ARG A 337 3.56 21.63 -6.14
N ILE A 338 3.42 21.38 -7.43
CA ILE A 338 3.58 20.06 -8.03
C ILE A 338 4.64 20.15 -9.11
N GLY A 339 5.31 19.05 -9.40
CA GLY A 339 6.41 19.10 -10.33
C GLY A 339 6.99 17.75 -10.71
N LEU A 340 7.99 17.83 -11.58
CA LEU A 340 8.97 16.77 -11.76
C LEU A 340 10.31 17.23 -11.19
N VAL A 341 11.06 16.29 -10.65
CA VAL A 341 12.45 16.48 -10.24
C VAL A 341 13.31 15.48 -11.01
N ALA A 342 14.44 15.95 -11.51
CA ALA A 342 15.43 15.12 -12.18
C ALA A 342 16.79 15.28 -11.50
N ARG A 343 17.42 14.16 -11.15
CA ARG A 343 18.82 14.11 -10.74
C ARG A 343 19.65 13.65 -11.93
N ALA A 344 20.28 14.59 -12.63
CA ALA A 344 21.07 14.32 -13.82
C ALA A 344 22.09 15.43 -14.09
N PRO A 345 23.18 15.14 -14.82
CA PRO A 345 24.11 16.15 -15.31
C PRO A 345 23.39 17.29 -16.04
N ARG A 346 23.98 18.49 -16.05
CA ARG A 346 23.43 19.66 -16.75
C ARG A 346 23.30 19.38 -18.25
N GLY A 347 22.20 19.82 -18.84
CA GLY A 347 21.94 19.70 -20.29
C GLY A 347 21.24 18.41 -20.71
N GLN A 348 21.02 17.47 -19.77
CA GLN A 348 20.26 16.25 -20.05
C GLN A 348 18.81 16.56 -20.38
N LEU A 349 18.30 15.87 -21.41
CA LEU A 349 16.99 16.09 -21.98
C LEU A 349 16.05 14.93 -21.66
N PHE A 350 14.80 15.24 -21.36
CA PHE A 350 13.73 14.23 -21.26
C PHE A 350 12.38 14.87 -21.56
N TRP A 351 11.35 14.06 -21.82
CA TRP A 351 10.00 14.58 -22.06
C TRP A 351 9.04 14.20 -20.96
N SER A 352 8.00 15.00 -20.80
CA SER A 352 6.82 14.62 -20.03
C SER A 352 5.52 14.93 -20.77
N ALA A 353 4.44 14.23 -20.46
CA ALA A 353 3.10 14.48 -20.96
C ALA A 353 2.03 14.21 -19.88
N GLY A 354 0.82 14.72 -20.09
CA GLY A 354 -0.38 14.30 -19.35
C GLY A 354 -0.29 14.49 -17.84
N TRP A 355 0.03 15.70 -17.37
CA TRP A 355 0.09 15.93 -15.92
C TRP A 355 -1.32 15.99 -15.34
N ARG A 356 -1.53 15.23 -14.26
CA ARG A 356 -2.82 15.10 -13.59
C ARG A 356 -2.67 15.30 -12.10
N LEU A 357 -3.72 15.82 -11.50
CA LEU A 357 -4.00 15.75 -10.07
C LEU A 357 -5.32 15.00 -9.90
N ALA A 358 -5.31 13.96 -9.07
CA ALA A 358 -6.47 13.14 -8.77
C ALA A 358 -6.62 12.95 -7.26
N GLU A 359 -7.85 12.69 -6.81
CA GLU A 359 -8.18 12.33 -5.42
C GLU A 359 -8.15 10.82 -5.28
N GLY A 360 -7.25 10.29 -4.48
CA GLY A 360 -7.02 8.86 -4.26
C GLY A 360 -5.53 8.55 -4.12
N PRO A 361 -5.18 7.35 -3.63
CA PRO A 361 -3.80 6.96 -3.31
C PRO A 361 -2.97 6.54 -4.53
N LEU A 362 -3.62 6.26 -5.66
CA LEU A 362 -2.99 5.90 -6.93
C LEU A 362 -3.47 6.83 -8.03
N PRO A 363 -2.74 7.02 -9.13
CA PRO A 363 -3.28 7.75 -10.27
C PRO A 363 -4.37 6.92 -11.00
N PRO A 364 -5.38 7.57 -11.61
CA PRO A 364 -6.38 6.87 -12.41
C PRO A 364 -5.73 6.07 -13.55
N PRO A 365 -6.32 4.96 -14.00
CA PRO A 365 -5.84 4.26 -15.18
C PRO A 365 -5.90 5.20 -16.39
N GLU A 366 -4.76 5.42 -17.04
CA GLU A 366 -4.64 6.26 -18.24
C GLU A 366 -3.68 5.52 -19.19
N PRO A 367 -3.97 5.45 -20.50
CA PRO A 367 -3.03 4.89 -21.45
C PRO A 367 -1.79 5.78 -21.60
N ALA A 368 -0.65 5.17 -21.92
CA ALA A 368 0.52 5.92 -22.33
C ALA A 368 0.23 6.76 -23.60
N PRO A 369 0.90 7.91 -23.80
CA PRO A 369 0.77 8.65 -25.05
C PRO A 369 1.12 7.75 -26.26
N ALA A 370 0.30 7.81 -27.30
CA ALA A 370 0.38 6.88 -28.44
C ALA A 370 1.65 7.03 -29.28
N HIS A 371 2.27 8.21 -29.29
CA HIS A 371 3.43 8.50 -30.12
C HIS A 371 4.67 8.80 -29.26
N PRO A 372 5.87 8.41 -29.74
CA PRO A 372 7.10 8.90 -29.15
C PRO A 372 7.13 10.44 -29.25
N PRO A 373 7.83 11.13 -28.33
CA PRO A 373 8.04 12.56 -28.46
C PRO A 373 8.75 12.85 -29.80
N PRO A 374 8.48 14.00 -30.44
CA PRO A 374 9.13 14.36 -31.69
C PRO A 374 10.64 14.38 -31.48
N ALA A 375 11.37 13.64 -32.31
CA ALA A 375 12.83 13.69 -32.36
C ALA A 375 13.21 15.13 -32.73
N GLY A 376 13.78 15.88 -31.79
CA GLY A 376 14.26 17.23 -32.09
C GLY A 376 15.33 17.17 -33.21
N LEU A 377 15.53 18.28 -33.92
CA LEU A 377 16.60 18.44 -34.91
C LEU A 377 17.98 17.97 -34.41
N GLY A 378 18.24 18.06 -33.10
CA GLY A 378 19.46 17.54 -32.47
C GLY A 378 19.59 16.00 -32.51
N ALA A 379 18.50 15.25 -32.37
CA ALA A 379 18.50 13.79 -32.48
C ALA A 379 18.68 13.34 -33.94
N TRP A 380 18.16 14.13 -34.89
CA TRP A 380 18.39 13.93 -36.32
C TRP A 380 19.85 14.20 -36.70
N LEU A 381 20.45 15.30 -36.21
CA LEU A 381 21.87 15.63 -36.41
C LEU A 381 22.83 14.64 -35.72
N ALA A 382 22.46 14.09 -34.55
CA ALA A 382 23.26 13.08 -33.85
C ALA A 382 23.25 11.72 -34.57
N ARG A 383 22.17 11.38 -35.28
CA ARG A 383 22.10 10.17 -36.14
C ARG A 383 22.91 10.30 -37.43
N LEU A 384 23.15 11.50 -37.92
CA LEU A 384 23.98 11.76 -39.12
C LEU A 384 25.49 11.82 -38.82
N ARG A 385 25.88 11.81 -37.53
CA ARG A 385 27.29 11.82 -37.09
C ARG A 385 27.80 10.44 -36.64
N ARG A 386 26.96 9.41 -36.75
CA ARG A 386 27.35 8.00 -36.70
C ARG A 386 27.28 7.45 -38.11
#